data_AF-A0A6I4ZDB5-F1
#
_entry.id   AF-A0A6I4ZDB5-F1
#
_cell.length_a   1.000
_cell.length_b   1.000
_cell.length_c   1.000
_cell.angle_alpha   90.00
_cell.angle_beta   90.00
_cell.angle_gamma   90.00
#
_symmetry.space_group_name_H-M   'P 1'
#
loop_
_entity.id
_entity.type
_entity.pdbx_description
1 polymer ?
#
loop_
_entity_poly.entity_id
_entity_poly.type
_entity_poly.pdbx_seq_one_letter_code
_entity_poly.pdbx_strand_id
1 'polypeptide(L)' 'MIIVLHGQDELRLRRRLEALRAEGGGEAGATGADVALLDGRDVKPEEVLGPALTAPFLSPRRTVVVEGLLGRFEGCGV' A
#
# COMPACT_ATOMS: atom_id res chain seq x y z
N MET A 1 9.11 6.97 -3.25
CA MET A 1 9.46 5.59 -3.64
C MET A 1 8.17 4.87 -3.96
N ILE A 2 8.11 4.12 -5.05
CA ILE A 2 6.93 3.34 -5.44
C ILE A 2 7.37 1.88 -5.56
N ILE A 3 6.62 0.97 -4.95
CA ILE A 3 6.88 -0.48 -4.98
C ILE A 3 5.63 -1.17 -5.51
N VAL A 4 5.80 -2.09 -6.45
CA VAL A 4 4.72 -2.92 -6.99
C VAL A 4 5.01 -4.36 -6.59
N LEU A 5 4.05 -4.99 -5.90
CA LEU A 5 4.07 -6.41 -5.57
C LEU A 5 3.09 -7.12 -6.50
N HIS A 6 3.59 -8.02 -7.35
CA HIS A 6 2.76 -8.80 -8.28
C HIS A 6 3.28 -10.23 -8.42
N GLY A 7 2.39 -11.18 -8.69
CA GLY A 7 2.72 -12.59 -8.84
C GLY A 7 1.63 -13.53 -8.31
N GLN A 8 1.80 -14.83 -8.53
CA GLN A 8 0.82 -15.85 -8.12
C GLN A 8 1.04 -16.38 -6.70
N ASP A 9 2.21 -16.13 -6.08
CA ASP A 9 2.51 -16.55 -4.71
C ASP A 9 1.98 -15.53 -3.70
N GLU A 10 0.69 -15.65 -3.37
CA GLU A 10 0.01 -14.77 -2.43
C GLU A 10 0.68 -14.73 -1.04
N LEU A 11 1.22 -15.86 -0.57
CA LEU A 11 1.85 -15.93 0.74
C LEU A 11 3.13 -15.10 0.79
N ARG A 12 3.97 -15.18 -0.25
CA ARG A 12 5.17 -14.34 -0.35
C ARG A 12 4.81 -12.87 -0.50
N LEU A 13 3.81 -12.54 -1.30
CA LEU A 13 3.36 -11.16 -1.48
C LEU A 13 2.89 -10.55 -0.15
N ARG A 14 2.05 -11.27 0.60
CA ARG A 14 1.59 -10.84 1.94
C ARG A 14 2.75 -10.65 2.91
N ARG A 15 3.70 -11.59 2.97
CA ARG A 15 4.88 -11.46 3.84
C ARG A 15 5.75 -10.26 3.46
N ARG A 16 5.96 -10.00 2.17
CA ARG A 16 6.73 -8.84 1.72
C ARG A 16 5.99 -7.54 2.03
N LEU A 17 4.67 -7.51 1.90
CA LEU A 17 3.85 -6.36 2.27
C LEU A 17 3.96 -6.03 3.76
N GLU A 18 3.86 -7.03 4.63
CA GLU A 18 4.05 -6.86 6.08
C GLU A 18 5.45 -6.33 6.41
N ALA A 19 6.50 -6.87 5.77
CA ALA A 19 7.86 -6.36 5.95
C ALA A 19 7.99 -4.88 5.51
N LEU A 20 7.36 -4.48 4.40
CA LEU A 20 7.37 -3.08 3.95
C LEU A 20 6.58 -2.15 4.88
N ARG A 21 5.48 -2.64 5.47
CA ARG A 21 4.73 -1.91 6.50
C ARG A 21 5.59 -1.70 7.75
N ALA A 22 6.32 -2.72 8.19
CA ALA A 22 7.28 -2.64 9.29
C ALA A 22 8.41 -1.63 9.01
N GLU A 23 9.06 -1.72 7.84
CA GLU A 23 10.09 -0.78 7.38
C GLU A 23 9.59 0.68 7.34
N GLY A 24 8.30 0.89 7.09
CA GLY A 24 7.63 2.19 7.05
C GLY A 24 7.36 2.84 8.41
N GLY A 25 7.65 2.16 9.52
CA GLY A 25 7.34 2.60 10.89
C GLY A 25 6.40 1.66 11.66
N GLY A 26 5.98 0.55 11.04
CA GLY A 26 5.02 -0.40 11.57
C GLY A 26 5.63 -1.49 12.46
N GLU A 27 6.44 -1.14 13.45
CA GLU A 27 6.76 -2.04 14.57
C GLU A 27 6.67 -1.22 15.86
N ALA A 28 5.54 -1.36 16.57
CA ALA A 28 5.27 -0.79 17.90
C ALA A 28 5.10 0.74 18.07
N GLY A 29 5.11 1.56 17.01
CA GLY A 29 5.02 3.03 17.16
C GLY A 29 4.18 3.81 16.14
N ALA A 30 3.93 3.28 14.94
CA ALA A 30 3.07 3.95 13.98
C ALA A 30 1.63 3.98 14.49
N THR A 31 1.14 5.18 14.80
CA THR A 31 -0.30 5.40 14.90
C THR A 31 -0.90 5.03 13.55
N GLY A 32 -2.09 4.40 13.52
CA GLY A 32 -2.81 4.11 12.27
C GLY A 32 -3.04 5.35 11.38
N ALA A 33 -2.69 6.54 11.86
CA ALA A 33 -2.58 7.78 11.10
C ALA A 33 -1.64 7.69 9.90
N ASP A 34 -0.48 7.01 9.98
CA ASP A 34 0.58 7.05 8.95
C ASP A 34 0.52 5.94 7.89
N VAL A 35 -0.38 4.98 8.08
CA VAL A 35 -0.62 3.91 7.12
C VAL A 35 -2.02 4.09 6.54
N ALA A 36 -2.11 4.33 5.23
CA ALA A 36 -3.37 4.31 4.50
C ALA A 36 -3.53 2.98 3.76
N LEU A 37 -4.66 2.30 3.95
CA LEU A 37 -5.05 1.11 3.20
C LEU A 37 -6.19 1.49 2.25
N LEU A 38 -6.01 1.24 0.97
CA LEU A 38 -6.95 1.61 -0.09
C LEU A 38 -7.28 0.39 -0.94
N ASP A 39 -8.55 0.29 -1.36
CA ASP A 39 -9.02 -0.75 -2.26
C ASP A 39 -8.80 -0.35 -3.72
N GLY A 40 -7.84 -1.01 -4.37
CA GLY A 40 -7.43 -0.77 -5.73
C GLY A 40 -8.50 -1.05 -6.79
N ARG A 41 -9.60 -1.71 -6.44
CA ARG A 41 -10.72 -1.97 -7.36
C ARG A 41 -11.45 -0.68 -7.74
N ASP A 42 -11.63 0.22 -6.78
CA ASP A 42 -12.43 1.44 -6.94
C ASP A 42 -11.66 2.74 -6.65
N VAL A 43 -10.41 2.66 -6.18
CA VAL A 43 -9.60 3.83 -5.82
C VAL A 43 -9.40 4.78 -7.00
N LYS A 44 -9.47 6.09 -6.71
CA LYS A 44 -9.13 7.17 -7.64
C LYS A 44 -7.72 7.70 -7.39
N PRO A 45 -7.08 8.29 -8.42
CA PRO A 45 -5.74 8.87 -8.26
C PRO A 45 -5.64 9.88 -7.11
N GLU A 46 -6.63 10.76 -6.93
CA GLU A 46 -6.65 11.73 -5.82
C GLU A 46 -6.64 11.08 -4.43
N GLU A 47 -7.30 9.93 -4.27
CA GLU A 47 -7.38 9.20 -3.00
C GLU A 47 -6.05 8.54 -2.62
N VAL A 48 -5.19 8.27 -3.60
CA VAL A 48 -3.81 7.79 -3.38
C VAL A 48 -2.87 8.98 -3.14
N LEU A 49 -2.97 10.01 -3.99
CA LEU A 49 -2.06 11.16 -3.96
C LEU A 49 -2.18 11.98 -2.68
N GLY A 50 -3.40 12.22 -2.18
CA GLY A 50 -3.60 12.98 -0.95
C GLY A 50 -2.81 12.39 0.23
N PRO A 51 -3.07 11.12 0.62
CA PRO A 51 -2.32 10.46 1.68
C PRO A 51 -0.82 10.31 1.39
N ALA A 52 -0.40 10.15 0.13
CA ALA A 52 1.02 9.96 -0.22
C ALA A 52 1.84 11.25 -0.10
N LEU A 53 1.22 12.42 -0.27
CA LEU A 53 1.86 13.73 -0.19
C LEU A 53 1.76 14.35 1.21
N THR A 54 0.94 13.79 2.09
CA THR A 54 0.85 14.21 3.49
C THR A 54 2.10 13.82 4.26
N ALA A 55 2.67 14.79 5.00
CA ALA A 55 3.80 14.55 5.88
C ALA A 55 3.45 13.49 6.95
N PRO A 56 4.37 12.56 7.28
CA PRO A 56 4.12 11.57 8.31
C PRO A 56 4.02 12.19 9.71
N PHE A 57 3.30 11.53 10.62
CA PHE A 57 3.04 11.97 11.99
C PHE A 57 3.62 11.00 13.03
N LEU A 58 4.77 11.37 13.59
CA LEU A 58 5.52 10.55 14.56
C LEU A 58 6.05 9.22 14.01
N SER A 59 5.98 8.99 12.69
CA SER A 59 6.66 7.90 11.99
C SER A 59 7.77 8.44 11.07
N PRO A 60 8.80 7.64 10.76
CA PRO A 60 9.84 8.05 9.83
C PRO A 60 9.35 8.22 8.40
N ARG A 61 8.24 7.55 8.02
CA ARG A 61 7.69 7.56 6.66
C ARG A 61 6.17 7.45 6.66
N ARG A 62 5.57 7.95 5.59
CA ARG A 62 4.16 7.79 5.25
C ARG A 62 4.02 6.56 4.35
N THR A 63 3.14 5.63 4.69
CA THR A 63 2.92 4.41 3.90
C THR A 63 1.50 4.39 3.34
N VAL A 64 1.38 4.27 2.02
CA VAL A 64 0.09 4.10 1.33
C VAL A 64 0.12 2.75 0.63
N VAL A 65 -0.80 1.87 1.01
CA VAL A 65 -0.97 0.54 0.42
C VAL A 65 -2.25 0.54 -0.40
N VAL A 66 -2.13 0.12 -1.65
CA VAL A 66 -3.27 -0.09 -2.55
C VAL A 66 -3.33 -1.57 -2.90
N GLU A 67 -4.34 -2.28 -2.41
CA GLU A 67 -4.50 -3.72 -2.63
C GLU A 67 -5.39 -3.99 -3.85
N GLY A 68 -5.06 -5.01 -4.65
CA GLY A 68 -5.92 -5.39 -5.80
C GLY A 68 -5.93 -4.42 -6.98
N LEU A 69 -5.03 -3.43 -7.03
CA LEU A 69 -4.99 -2.42 -8.09
C LEU A 69 -4.79 -3.02 -9.48
N LEU A 70 -3.84 -3.95 -9.62
CA LEU A 70 -3.49 -4.52 -10.93
C LEU A 70 -4.64 -5.36 -11.51
N GLY A 71 -5.41 -6.04 -10.66
CA GLY A 71 -6.55 -6.85 -11.08
C GLY A 71 -7.65 -6.07 -11.82
N ARG A 72 -7.72 -4.74 -11.65
CA ARG A 72 -8.60 -3.86 -12.42
C ARG A 72 -8.20 -3.76 -13.90
N PHE A 73 -6.92 -3.98 -14.20
CA PHE A 73 -6.33 -3.81 -15.53
C PHE A 73 -5.90 -5.14 -16.16
N GLU A 74 -5.91 -6.22 -15.39
CA GLU A 74 -5.92 -7.59 -15.90
C GLU A 74 -7.26 -7.78 -16.62
N GLY A 75 -7.29 -7.37 -17.90
CA GLY A 75 -8.47 -7.47 -18.74
C GLY A 75 -9.06 -8.88 -18.65
N CYS A 76 -10.40 -8.95 -18.61
CA CYS A 76 -11.15 -10.17 -18.85
C CYS A 76 -10.57 -10.81 -20.11
N GLY A 77 -9.72 -11.83 -19.94
CA GLY A 77 -9.08 -12.52 -21.04
C GLY A 77 -10.16 -13.22 -21.84
N VAL A 78 -10.43 -12.70 -23.04
CA VAL A 78 -11.13 -13.43 -24.11
C VAL A 78 -10.25 -14.51 -24.69
#